data_AF-A0A1S4B3Z3-F1
#
_entry.id   AF-A0A1S4B3Z3-F1
#
_cell.length_a   1.000
_cell.length_b   1.000
_cell.length_c   1.000
_cell.angle_alpha   90.00
_cell.angle_beta   90.00
_cell.angle_gamma   90.00
#
_symmetry.space_group_name_H-M   'P 1'
#
loop_
_entity.id
_entity.type
_entity.pdbx_description
1 polymer ?
#
loop_
_entity_poly.entity_id
_entity_poly.type
_entity_poly.pdbx_seq_one_letter_code
_entity_poly.pdbx_strand_id
1 'polypeptide(L)'
;MITKGGNYGWSIYEGPYPYKPSNATKESTCSSSNSLIFTVRGYNHSEADKTIGSASITGGYFCRSQIDPCLYGRYLYIDLHPDGIWSGTENPENSRNFTSSKIQYRCVQDSPIHCESIAEGIMPAIGYVFSLGEDSRKDIYILTSTGVYRVARTSRCSYHCSKEKLVTSKPPPAASLSGELWKGVKHPALCISSIVLLLLNLAF
;
A
#
# COMPACT_ATOMS: atom_id res chain seq x y z
N MET A 1 -3.85 -8.79 15.77
CA MET A 1 -5.11 -8.23 16.30
C MET A 1 -4.79 -7.56 17.63
N ILE A 2 -5.14 -6.28 17.78
CA ILE A 2 -4.98 -5.56 19.06
C ILE A 2 -6.20 -5.85 19.93
N THR A 3 -5.98 -6.15 21.20
CA THR A 3 -7.01 -6.55 22.16
C THR A 3 -7.15 -5.48 23.23
N LYS A 4 -8.40 -5.16 23.59
CA LYS A 4 -8.70 -4.23 24.67
C LYS A 4 -8.09 -4.77 25.98
N GLY A 5 -7.35 -3.92 26.69
CA GLY A 5 -6.67 -4.29 27.93
C GLY A 5 -5.36 -5.07 27.74
N GLY A 6 -4.90 -5.28 26.50
CA GLY A 6 -3.60 -5.88 26.23
C GLY A 6 -2.45 -4.98 26.68
N ASN A 7 -1.41 -5.56 27.30
CA ASN A 7 -0.19 -4.85 27.67
C ASN A 7 0.86 -5.00 26.56
N TYR A 8 1.10 -3.93 25.80
CA TYR A 8 2.02 -3.94 24.66
C TYR A 8 3.42 -3.40 25.00
N GLY A 9 3.68 -3.08 26.28
CA GLY A 9 5.01 -2.67 26.72
C GLY A 9 5.47 -1.29 26.23
N TRP A 10 4.56 -0.40 25.81
CA TRP A 10 4.89 0.90 25.21
C TRP A 10 5.77 1.82 26.07
N SER A 11 5.81 1.63 27.39
CA SER A 11 6.68 2.40 28.30
C SER A 11 8.14 1.97 28.27
N ILE A 12 8.44 0.80 27.68
CA ILE A 12 9.76 0.15 27.72
C ILE A 12 10.18 -0.46 26.38
N TYR A 13 9.29 -0.55 25.40
CA TYR A 13 9.55 -1.09 24.07
C TYR A 13 9.00 -0.16 22.99
N GLU A 14 9.75 -0.03 21.90
CA GLU A 14 9.30 0.50 20.62
C GLU A 14 9.24 -0.67 19.63
N GLY A 15 8.01 -1.15 19.37
CA GLY A 15 7.81 -2.40 18.65
C GLY A 15 8.47 -3.58 19.40
N PRO A 16 9.37 -4.36 18.76
CA PRO A 16 10.11 -5.45 19.43
C PRO A 16 11.41 -4.99 20.12
N TYR A 17 11.79 -3.71 20.02
CA TYR A 17 13.09 -3.23 20.49
C TYR A 17 12.97 -2.56 21.87
N PRO A 18 13.86 -2.85 22.83
CA PRO A 18 13.90 -2.11 24.08
C PRO A 18 14.09 -0.62 23.83
N TYR A 19 13.23 0.19 24.43
CA TYR A 19 13.27 1.64 24.34
C TYR A 19 13.53 2.22 25.73
N LYS A 20 14.57 3.04 25.84
CA LYS A 20 14.87 3.81 27.06
C LYS A 20 14.70 5.29 26.74
N PRO A 21 13.62 5.94 27.23
CA PRO A 21 13.50 7.38 27.07
C PRO A 21 14.68 8.07 27.78
N SER A 22 15.26 9.07 27.14
CA SER A 22 16.42 9.82 27.65
C SER A 22 16.18 10.47 29.02
N ASN A 23 14.91 10.74 29.36
CA ASN A 23 14.50 11.37 30.62
C ASN A 23 14.06 10.36 31.71
N ALA A 24 14.25 9.05 31.50
CA ALA A 24 13.85 8.04 32.47
C ALA A 24 14.76 8.08 33.72
N THR A 25 14.28 8.77 34.76
CA THR A 25 14.99 8.91 36.06
C THR A 25 14.85 7.70 36.98
N LYS A 26 13.92 6.79 36.65
CA LYS A 26 13.76 5.50 37.32
C LYS A 26 13.92 4.41 36.28
N GLU A 27 14.72 3.41 36.63
CA GLU A 27 14.68 2.12 35.95
C GLU A 27 13.24 1.64 36.01
N SER A 28 12.57 1.62 34.86
CA SER A 28 11.20 1.17 34.71
C SER A 28 11.19 -0.32 35.08
N THR A 29 10.99 -0.58 36.37
CA THR A 29 10.89 -1.92 36.94
C THR A 29 9.54 -2.48 36.51
N CYS A 30 9.47 -2.95 35.28
CA CYS A 30 8.36 -3.77 34.82
C CYS A 30 8.59 -5.19 35.35
N SER A 31 8.12 -5.41 36.57
CA SER A 31 7.98 -6.74 37.14
C SER A 31 7.02 -7.56 36.27
N SER A 32 7.52 -8.71 35.80
CA SER A 32 6.83 -9.76 35.02
C SER A 32 6.63 -9.50 33.52
N SER A 33 7.67 -9.88 32.76
CA SER A 33 7.70 -10.13 31.32
C SER A 33 6.64 -11.11 30.80
N ASN A 34 5.87 -11.78 31.67
CA ASN A 34 4.96 -12.87 31.31
C ASN A 34 3.62 -12.40 30.70
N SER A 35 3.33 -11.10 30.64
CA SER A 35 2.07 -10.55 30.10
C SER A 35 2.21 -9.63 28.89
N LEU A 36 3.44 -9.43 28.39
CA LEU A 36 3.68 -8.54 27.25
C LEU A 36 3.20 -9.17 25.95
N ILE A 37 2.41 -8.41 25.19
CA ILE A 37 1.96 -8.76 23.84
C ILE A 37 2.82 -7.96 22.87
N PHE A 38 3.74 -8.63 22.19
CA PHE A 38 4.56 -7.98 21.17
C PHE A 38 3.81 -7.77 19.86
N THR A 39 4.21 -6.75 19.11
CA THR A 39 3.78 -6.58 17.73
C THR A 39 4.27 -7.76 16.87
N VAL A 40 3.64 -7.98 15.71
CA VAL A 40 4.06 -9.05 14.79
C VAL A 40 5.53 -8.88 14.43
N ARG A 41 5.90 -7.68 13.96
CA ARG A 41 7.27 -7.23 13.71
C ARG A 41 7.36 -5.71 13.79
N GLY A 42 8.60 -5.22 13.82
CA GLY A 42 8.99 -3.82 13.64
C GLY A 42 10.31 -3.77 12.87
N TYR A 43 10.86 -2.58 12.68
CA TYR A 43 12.19 -2.39 12.11
C TYR A 43 12.98 -1.39 12.96
N ASN A 44 14.31 -1.45 12.92
CA ASN A 44 15.15 -0.49 13.59
C ASN A 44 15.28 0.78 12.74
N HIS A 45 15.15 1.96 13.33
CA HIS A 45 15.30 3.24 12.62
C HIS A 45 16.62 3.35 11.82
N SER A 46 17.67 2.61 12.19
CA SER A 46 18.93 2.54 11.42
C SER A 46 18.81 1.83 10.06
N GLU A 47 17.76 1.03 9.86
CA GLU A 47 17.44 0.34 8.61
C GLU A 47 16.61 1.20 7.64
N ALA A 48 16.20 2.40 8.08
CA ALA A 48 15.51 3.36 7.24
C ALA A 48 16.48 4.04 6.26
N ASP A 49 15.94 4.46 5.11
CA ASP A 49 16.66 5.31 4.17
C ASP A 49 17.06 6.62 4.87
N LYS A 50 18.30 7.08 4.67
CA LYS A 50 18.82 8.27 5.37
C LYS A 50 18.24 9.59 4.84
N THR A 51 17.74 9.59 3.61
CA THR A 51 17.19 10.78 2.94
C THR A 51 15.75 10.97 3.33
N ILE A 52 14.97 9.89 3.30
CA ILE A 52 13.54 9.89 3.65
C ILE A 52 13.35 9.83 5.17
N GLY A 53 14.21 9.08 5.85
CA GLY A 53 14.12 8.80 7.27
C GLY A 53 13.04 7.76 7.59
N SER A 54 12.73 7.68 8.87
CA SER A 54 11.67 6.84 9.43
C SER A 54 10.76 7.70 10.31
N ALA A 55 9.52 7.26 10.47
CA ALA A 55 8.60 7.86 11.44
C ALA A 55 7.95 6.78 12.28
N SER A 56 6.84 6.22 11.83
CA SER A 56 6.11 5.16 12.54
C SER A 56 5.45 4.23 11.55
N ILE A 57 5.43 2.94 11.88
CA ILE A 57 4.61 1.96 11.17
C ILE A 57 3.14 2.38 11.31
N THR A 58 2.46 2.64 10.19
CA THR A 58 1.07 3.12 10.16
C THR A 58 0.07 1.99 10.07
N GLY A 59 0.53 0.80 9.68
CA GLY A 59 -0.28 -0.41 9.72
C GLY A 59 0.41 -1.59 9.05
N GLY A 60 -0.32 -2.70 9.01
CA GLY A 60 0.08 -3.88 8.28
C GLY A 60 -1.05 -4.86 8.09
N TYR A 61 -0.95 -5.68 7.04
CA TYR A 61 -1.92 -6.70 6.66
C TYR A 61 -1.23 -8.00 6.30
N PHE A 62 -1.86 -9.12 6.66
CA PHE A 62 -1.52 -10.40 6.08
C PHE A 62 -2.07 -10.44 4.65
N CYS A 63 -1.18 -10.55 3.67
CA CYS A 63 -1.58 -10.63 2.27
C CYS A 63 -2.28 -11.97 2.02
N ARG A 64 -3.58 -11.88 1.71
CA ARG A 64 -4.42 -13.03 1.33
C ARG A 64 -4.97 -12.90 -0.09
N SER A 65 -4.55 -11.85 -0.82
CA SER A 65 -4.90 -11.67 -2.22
C SER A 65 -4.34 -12.82 -3.04
N GLN A 66 -5.14 -13.33 -3.98
CA GLN A 66 -4.70 -14.32 -4.95
C GLN A 66 -3.99 -13.71 -6.17
N ILE A 67 -3.90 -12.37 -6.25
CA ILE A 67 -3.28 -11.67 -7.37
C ILE A 67 -1.79 -11.90 -7.41
N ASP A 68 -1.15 -11.95 -6.23
CA ASP A 68 0.28 -12.17 -6.11
C ASP A 68 0.60 -13.40 -5.22
N PRO A 69 0.91 -14.56 -5.84
CA PRO A 69 1.21 -15.76 -5.09
C PRO A 69 2.57 -15.73 -4.35
N CYS A 70 3.46 -14.78 -4.67
CA CYS A 70 4.72 -14.60 -3.93
C CYS A 70 4.53 -13.79 -2.66
N LEU A 71 3.54 -12.90 -2.62
CA LEU A 71 3.17 -12.15 -1.42
C LEU A 71 2.17 -12.90 -0.52
N TYR A 72 1.43 -13.87 -1.07
CA TYR A 72 0.45 -14.63 -0.30
C TYR A 72 1.04 -15.23 0.99
N GLY A 73 0.34 -15.01 2.11
CA GLY A 73 0.73 -15.47 3.44
C GLY A 73 1.73 -14.56 4.17
N ARG A 74 2.34 -13.58 3.48
CA ARG A 74 3.28 -12.65 4.10
C ARG A 74 2.56 -11.52 4.84
N TYR A 75 3.13 -11.08 5.94
CA TYR A 75 2.68 -9.89 6.68
C TYR A 75 3.38 -8.65 6.11
N LEU A 76 2.62 -7.79 5.42
CA LEU A 76 3.13 -6.55 4.85
C LEU A 76 2.86 -5.41 5.81
N TYR A 77 3.87 -4.59 6.10
CA TYR A 77 3.74 -3.40 6.93
C TYR A 77 4.59 -2.25 6.38
N ILE A 78 4.17 -1.03 6.63
CA ILE A 78 4.77 0.17 6.03
C ILE A 78 4.77 1.33 7.01
N ASP A 79 5.77 2.19 6.88
CA ASP A 79 5.92 3.41 7.66
C ASP A 79 5.10 4.57 7.05
N LEU A 80 4.79 5.58 7.86
CA LEU A 80 4.26 6.87 7.42
C LEU A 80 5.12 7.48 6.31
N HIS A 81 6.43 7.37 6.44
CA HIS A 81 7.41 7.72 5.42
C HIS A 81 7.74 6.47 4.60
N PRO A 82 7.16 6.30 3.40
CA PRO A 82 7.15 4.99 2.76
C PRO A 82 8.46 4.70 2.03
N ASP A 83 9.57 4.55 2.74
CA ASP A 83 10.90 4.26 2.18
C ASP A 83 11.07 2.84 1.60
N GLY A 84 10.03 2.03 1.73
CA GLY A 84 9.94 0.63 1.35
C GLY A 84 8.75 -0.03 2.04
N ILE A 85 8.39 -1.23 1.61
CA ILE A 85 7.41 -2.06 2.32
C ILE A 85 8.19 -3.13 3.06
N TRP A 86 7.87 -3.37 4.32
CA TRP A 86 8.42 -4.50 5.05
C TRP A 86 7.56 -5.74 4.87
N SER A 87 8.21 -6.88 4.63
CA SER A 87 7.57 -8.16 4.38
C SER A 87 8.01 -9.18 5.43
N GLY A 88 7.13 -9.51 6.36
CA GLY A 88 7.27 -10.58 7.34
C GLY A 88 6.86 -11.94 6.77
N THR A 89 7.73 -12.94 6.90
CA THR A 89 7.44 -14.35 6.59
C THR A 89 7.50 -15.15 7.88
N GLU A 90 6.43 -15.89 8.19
CA GLU A 90 6.42 -16.80 9.34
C GLU A 90 7.15 -18.09 8.98
N ASN A 91 8.05 -18.56 9.84
CA ASN A 91 8.74 -19.83 9.65
C ASN A 91 9.09 -20.51 10.99
N PRO A 92 8.59 -21.74 11.26
CA PRO A 92 7.62 -22.49 10.45
C PRO A 92 6.22 -21.86 10.49
N GLU A 93 5.31 -22.30 9.61
CA GLU A 93 3.93 -21.80 9.58
C GLU A 93 3.25 -21.96 10.95
N ASN A 94 2.50 -20.94 11.38
CA ASN A 94 1.82 -20.85 12.68
C ASN A 94 2.73 -20.83 13.92
N SER A 95 4.05 -20.69 13.78
CA SER A 95 4.99 -20.62 14.91
C SER A 95 4.98 -19.29 15.66
N ARG A 96 4.35 -18.25 15.09
CA ARG A 96 4.47 -16.84 15.45
C ARG A 96 5.89 -16.30 15.35
N ASN A 97 6.80 -17.03 14.72
CA ASN A 97 8.17 -16.61 14.50
C ASN A 97 8.32 -16.05 13.08
N PHE A 98 8.43 -14.73 12.98
CA PHE A 98 8.51 -14.02 11.70
C PHE A 98 9.94 -13.63 11.38
N THR A 99 10.41 -13.73 10.15
CA THR A 99 11.58 -12.98 9.66
C THR A 99 11.09 -11.87 8.75
N SER A 100 11.70 -10.69 8.79
CA SER A 100 11.28 -9.55 7.96
C SER A 100 12.42 -9.03 7.11
N SER A 101 12.06 -8.57 5.93
CA SER A 101 12.96 -7.84 5.04
C SER A 101 12.21 -6.68 4.39
N LYS A 102 12.94 -5.59 4.13
CA LYS A 102 12.42 -4.48 3.34
C LYS A 102 12.42 -4.89 1.86
N ILE A 103 11.26 -4.78 1.22
CA ILE A 103 11.07 -4.95 -0.21
C ILE A 103 10.87 -3.58 -0.85
N GLN A 104 11.58 -3.36 -1.95
CA GLN A 104 11.35 -2.20 -2.80
C GLN A 104 10.08 -2.41 -3.61
N TYR A 105 9.37 -1.33 -3.91
CA TYR A 105 8.15 -1.35 -4.70
C TYR A 105 8.21 -0.33 -5.84
N ARG A 106 7.45 -0.60 -6.90
CA ARG A 106 7.29 0.28 -8.05
C ARG A 106 5.80 0.39 -8.37
N CYS A 107 5.42 1.50 -8.98
CA CYS A 107 4.10 1.59 -9.58
C CYS A 107 4.06 0.86 -10.91
N VAL A 108 2.88 0.34 -11.24
CA VAL A 108 2.63 -0.23 -12.57
C VAL A 108 2.63 0.90 -13.60
N GLN A 109 3.23 0.64 -14.77
CA GLN A 109 3.36 1.62 -15.85
C GLN A 109 2.02 2.14 -16.40
N ASP A 110 0.97 1.33 -16.37
CA ASP A 110 -0.38 1.68 -16.84
C ASP A 110 -1.32 2.17 -15.70
N SER A 111 -0.74 2.59 -14.58
CA SER A 111 -1.49 3.19 -13.47
C SER A 111 -2.19 4.48 -13.91
N PRO A 112 -3.49 4.68 -13.60
CA PRO A 112 -4.19 5.94 -13.88
C PRO A 112 -3.58 7.15 -13.16
N ILE A 113 -2.98 6.92 -11.99
CA ILE A 113 -2.22 7.92 -11.26
C ILE A 113 -0.77 7.79 -11.72
N HIS A 114 -0.23 8.87 -12.30
CA HIS A 114 1.17 8.90 -12.69
C HIS A 114 2.04 8.87 -11.45
N CYS A 115 2.87 7.83 -11.32
CA CYS A 115 3.84 7.74 -10.24
C CYS A 115 5.18 8.30 -10.72
N GLU A 116 5.45 9.54 -10.36
CA GLU A 116 6.77 10.13 -10.52
C GLU A 116 7.73 9.52 -9.47
N SER A 117 9.01 9.39 -9.81
CA SER A 117 10.04 8.95 -8.86
C SER A 117 10.66 10.15 -8.18
N ILE A 118 10.75 10.14 -6.84
CA ILE A 118 11.26 11.28 -6.05
C ILE A 118 12.79 11.45 -6.17
N ALA A 119 13.49 10.46 -6.72
CA ALA A 119 14.92 10.47 -7.04
C ALA A 119 15.20 9.42 -8.13
N GLU A 120 16.37 9.46 -8.77
CA GLU A 120 16.84 8.55 -9.83
C GLU A 120 16.51 7.06 -9.56
N GLY A 121 15.30 6.62 -9.95
CA GLY A 121 14.90 5.22 -9.98
C GLY A 121 14.67 4.50 -8.64
N ILE A 122 14.76 5.15 -7.48
CA ILE A 122 14.74 4.45 -6.18
C ILE A 122 13.31 4.23 -5.65
N MET A 123 12.39 5.18 -5.76
CA MET A 123 11.08 5.02 -5.12
C MET A 123 9.94 5.87 -5.71
N PRO A 124 8.70 5.33 -5.79
CA PRO A 124 7.54 6.10 -6.22
C PRO A 124 7.13 7.18 -5.22
N ALA A 125 6.83 8.38 -5.72
CA ALA A 125 6.31 9.53 -4.98
C ALA A 125 4.84 9.34 -4.55
N ILE A 126 4.58 8.37 -3.66
CA ILE A 126 3.22 8.13 -3.15
C ILE A 126 2.86 9.02 -1.94
N GLY A 127 3.75 9.94 -1.53
CA GLY A 127 3.53 10.84 -0.39
C GLY A 127 3.54 10.12 0.96
N TYR A 128 2.80 10.63 1.93
CA TYR A 128 2.70 10.05 3.28
C TYR A 128 1.66 8.93 3.32
N VAL A 129 1.95 7.81 3.98
CA VAL A 129 0.99 6.71 4.15
C VAL A 129 0.15 6.93 5.38
N PHE A 130 -1.17 6.91 5.23
CA PHE A 130 -2.08 7.10 6.35
C PHE A 130 -2.62 5.78 6.90
N SER A 131 -2.96 4.82 6.02
CA SER A 131 -3.52 3.54 6.44
C SER A 131 -3.48 2.50 5.33
N LEU A 132 -3.71 1.25 5.70
CA LEU A 132 -3.93 0.14 4.78
C LEU A 132 -5.38 -0.36 4.88
N GLY A 133 -5.91 -0.87 3.77
CA GLY A 133 -7.25 -1.46 3.68
C GLY A 133 -7.22 -2.76 2.88
N GLU A 134 -8.26 -3.57 3.06
CA GLU A 134 -8.48 -4.82 2.33
C GLU A 134 -9.88 -4.77 1.70
N ASP A 135 -10.01 -5.12 0.41
CA ASP A 135 -11.33 -5.27 -0.22
C ASP A 135 -11.92 -6.69 -0.04
N SER A 136 -13.13 -6.92 -0.57
CA SER A 136 -13.79 -8.23 -0.49
C SER A 136 -13.05 -9.37 -1.21
N ARG A 137 -12.15 -9.05 -2.15
CA ARG A 137 -11.28 -10.01 -2.85
C ARG A 137 -9.94 -10.21 -2.17
N LYS A 138 -9.75 -9.60 -0.99
CA LYS A 138 -8.51 -9.66 -0.20
C LYS A 138 -7.35 -8.89 -0.81
N ASP A 139 -7.64 -7.99 -1.75
CA ASP A 139 -6.63 -7.10 -2.31
C ASP A 139 -6.31 -5.99 -1.30
N ILE A 140 -5.02 -5.72 -1.14
CA ILE A 140 -4.53 -4.69 -0.22
C ILE A 140 -4.50 -3.34 -0.94
N TYR A 141 -4.96 -2.32 -0.25
CA TYR A 141 -4.91 -0.92 -0.67
C TYR A 141 -4.13 -0.12 0.36
N ILE A 142 -3.41 0.89 -0.11
CA ILE A 142 -2.63 1.83 0.69
C ILE A 142 -3.24 3.21 0.44
N LEU A 143 -3.78 3.81 1.49
CA LEU A 143 -4.25 5.20 1.48
C LEU A 143 -3.05 6.10 1.78
N THR A 144 -2.80 7.04 0.89
CA THR A 144 -1.72 8.02 1.04
C THR A 144 -2.19 9.44 0.81
N SER A 145 -1.31 10.42 1.02
CA SER A 145 -1.58 11.83 0.74
C SER A 145 -1.75 12.15 -0.75
N THR A 146 -1.36 11.25 -1.66
CA THR A 146 -1.47 11.45 -3.12
C THR A 146 -2.56 10.60 -3.76
N GLY A 147 -3.11 9.61 -3.05
CA GLY A 147 -4.20 8.78 -3.57
C GLY A 147 -4.36 7.45 -2.85
N VAL A 148 -5.11 6.56 -3.49
CA VAL A 148 -5.32 5.17 -3.02
C VAL A 148 -4.66 4.23 -4.01
N TYR A 149 -3.66 3.49 -3.53
CA TYR A 149 -2.88 2.57 -4.35
C TYR A 149 -3.25 1.13 -4.03
N ARG A 150 -3.54 0.33 -5.06
CA ARG A 150 -3.77 -1.10 -4.91
C ARG A 150 -2.46 -1.86 -5.10
N VAL A 151 -2.15 -2.80 -4.22
CA VAL A 151 -1.04 -3.74 -4.40
C VAL A 151 -1.30 -4.57 -5.65
N ALA A 152 -0.41 -4.48 -6.63
CA ALA A 152 -0.49 -5.21 -7.87
C ALA A 152 0.39 -6.47 -7.83
N ARG A 153 0.15 -7.37 -8.78
CA ARG A 153 1.04 -8.51 -9.06
C ARG A 153 2.45 -8.04 -9.42
N THR A 154 3.43 -8.68 -8.80
CA THR A 154 4.88 -8.43 -8.89
C THR A 154 5.37 -8.30 -10.35
N SER A 155 4.91 -9.14 -11.29
CA SER A 155 5.27 -9.05 -12.72
C SER A 155 4.95 -7.71 -13.38
N ARG A 156 3.85 -7.05 -12.99
CA ARG A 156 3.45 -5.74 -13.55
C ARG A 156 4.36 -4.60 -13.10
N CYS A 157 5.14 -4.84 -12.05
CA CYS A 157 6.11 -3.90 -11.50
C CYS A 157 7.54 -4.29 -11.91
N SER A 158 7.71 -5.16 -12.92
CA SER A 158 8.98 -5.67 -13.42
C SER A 158 9.80 -6.47 -12.40
N TYR A 159 9.12 -7.12 -11.45
CA TYR A 159 9.75 -8.06 -10.52
C TYR A 159 9.40 -9.50 -10.91
N HIS A 160 10.28 -10.44 -10.58
CA HIS A 160 10.08 -11.85 -10.89
C HIS A 160 9.44 -12.61 -9.71
N CYS A 161 8.35 -13.34 -9.98
CA CYS A 161 7.71 -14.25 -9.03
C CYS A 161 7.67 -15.67 -9.60
N SER A 162 8.41 -16.60 -9.00
CA SER A 162 8.47 -18.01 -9.46
C SER A 162 7.15 -18.78 -9.28
N LYS A 163 6.26 -18.29 -8.42
CA LYS A 163 4.94 -18.88 -8.18
C LYS A 163 3.86 -18.34 -9.12
N GLU A 164 4.19 -17.30 -9.89
CA GLU A 164 3.23 -16.68 -10.79
C GLU A 164 3.02 -17.57 -12.02
N LYS A 165 1.77 -17.92 -12.28
CA LYS A 165 1.40 -18.59 -13.53
C LYS A 165 1.14 -17.50 -14.57
N LEU A 166 2.07 -17.33 -15.50
CA LEU A 166 1.84 -16.49 -16.67
C LEU A 166 0.72 -17.13 -17.51
N VAL A 167 -0.51 -16.63 -17.34
CA VAL A 167 -1.54 -16.87 -18.34
C VAL A 167 -1.22 -15.93 -19.48
N THR A 168 -0.74 -16.49 -20.60
CA THR A 168 -0.60 -15.75 -21.85
C THR A 168 -1.99 -15.29 -22.28
N SER A 169 -2.41 -14.11 -21.85
CA SER A 169 -3.61 -13.49 -22.38
C SER A 169 -3.33 -13.21 -23.84
N LYS A 170 -3.94 -13.99 -24.73
CA LYS A 170 -4.02 -13.69 -26.16
C LYS A 170 -4.38 -12.21 -26.27
N PRO A 171 -3.63 -11.39 -27.04
CA PRO A 171 -4.01 -10.01 -27.24
C PRO A 171 -5.47 -9.99 -27.72
N PRO A 172 -6.32 -9.09 -27.18
CA PRO A 172 -7.65 -8.91 -27.74
C PRO A 172 -7.47 -8.73 -29.25
N PRO A 173 -8.29 -9.38 -30.10
CA PRO A 173 -8.17 -9.19 -31.54
C PRO A 173 -8.18 -7.69 -31.79
N ALA A 174 -7.15 -7.21 -32.49
CA ALA A 174 -7.02 -5.80 -32.84
C ALA A 174 -8.37 -5.37 -33.41
N ALA A 175 -9.05 -4.45 -32.74
CA ALA A 175 -10.17 -3.77 -33.34
C ALA A 175 -9.58 -3.01 -34.53
N SER A 176 -9.72 -3.58 -35.73
CA SER A 176 -9.46 -2.86 -36.96
C SER A 176 -10.47 -1.72 -36.98
N LEU A 177 -9.99 -0.50 -36.72
CA LEU A 177 -10.71 0.68 -37.16
C LEU A 177 -10.64 0.68 -38.70
N SER A 178 -11.55 -0.08 -39.31
CA SER A 178 -11.90 0.05 -40.71
C SER A 178 -12.48 1.44 -40.88
N GLY A 179 -11.65 2.38 -41.32
CA GLY A 179 -12.08 3.70 -41.75
C GLY A 179 -12.94 3.55 -43.00
N GLU A 180 -14.26 3.49 -42.80
CA GLU A 180 -15.30 3.66 -43.82
C GLU A 180 -16.58 3.92 -43.02
N LEU A 181 -16.95 5.19 -42.84
CA LEU A 181 -18.25 5.72 -43.28
C LEU A 181 -18.41 7.19 -42.85
N TRP A 182 -17.82 8.09 -43.64
CA TRP A 182 -18.41 9.40 -43.83
C TRP A 182 -19.74 9.22 -44.57
N LYS A 183 -20.85 9.24 -43.84
CA LYS A 183 -22.12 9.76 -44.36
C LYS A 183 -22.69 10.72 -43.31
N GLY A 184 -22.44 11.99 -43.55
CA GLY A 184 -23.05 13.08 -42.81
C GLY A 184 -24.56 13.00 -42.93
N VAL A 185 -25.22 12.73 -41.81
CA VAL A 185 -26.65 12.99 -41.62
C VAL A 185 -26.75 14.34 -40.94
N LYS A 186 -27.22 15.35 -41.70
CA LYS A 186 -27.57 16.66 -41.17
C LYS A 186 -28.87 16.54 -40.38
N HIS A 187 -28.79 16.69 -39.06
CA HIS A 187 -29.95 16.94 -38.21
C HIS A 187 -29.75 18.26 -37.46
N PRO A 188 -30.26 19.39 -38.00
CA PRO A 188 -30.25 20.66 -37.28
C PRO A 188 -31.55 20.76 -36.48
N ALA A 189 -31.54 20.34 -35.22
CA ALA A 189 -32.49 20.81 -34.20
C ALA A 189 -32.33 19.98 -32.92
N LEU A 190 -31.40 20.34 -32.04
CA LEU A 190 -31.47 20.04 -30.59
C LEU A 190 -30.30 20.68 -29.82
N CYS A 191 -30.08 21.99 -30.01
CA CYS A 191 -29.09 22.75 -29.22
C CYS A 191 -29.65 24.03 -28.58
N ILE A 192 -30.97 24.14 -28.38
CA ILE A 192 -31.58 25.35 -27.78
C ILE A 192 -32.14 25.12 -26.37
N SER A 193 -32.15 23.88 -25.84
CA SER A 193 -32.78 23.62 -24.54
C SER A 193 -31.94 23.99 -23.31
N SER A 194 -30.61 24.12 -23.43
CA SER A 194 -29.75 24.28 -22.23
C SER A 194 -29.46 25.73 -21.84
N ILE A 195 -29.70 26.70 -22.73
CA ILE A 195 -29.42 28.12 -22.46
C ILE A 195 -30.61 28.80 -21.76
N VAL A 196 -31.84 28.36 -22.01
CA VAL A 196 -33.05 28.91 -21.37
C VAL A 196 -33.13 28.54 -19.89
N LEU A 197 -32.65 27.35 -19.49
CA LEU A 197 -32.60 26.91 -18.10
C LEU A 197 -31.51 27.62 -17.26
N LEU A 198 -30.45 28.13 -17.89
CA LEU A 198 -29.42 28.93 -17.21
C LEU A 198 -29.87 30.37 -16.96
N LEU A 199 -30.71 30.93 -17.83
CA LEU A 199 -31.21 32.30 -17.68
C LEU A 199 -32.38 32.41 -16.67
N LEU A 200 -33.11 31.33 -16.40
CA LEU A 200 -34.20 31.30 -15.41
C LEU A 200 -33.72 31.13 -13.95
N ASN A 201 -32.47 30.69 -13.72
CA ASN A 201 -31.90 30.52 -12.37
C ASN A 201 -31.09 31.73 -11.88
N LEU A 202 -31.00 32.81 -12.66
CA LEU A 202 -30.35 34.07 -12.27
C LEU A 202 -31.35 35.17 -11.91
N ALA A 203 -32.65 34.84 -11.89
CA ALA A 203 -33.72 35.77 -11.58
C ALA A 203 -34.63 35.23 -10.47
N PHE A 204 -34.05 34.75 -9.37
CA PHE A 204 -34.68 34.65 -8.04
C PHE A 204 -33.61 34.73 -6.94
#